data_AF-A0A0J9BES6-F1
#
_entry.id   AF-A0A0J9BES6-F1
#
_cell.length_a   1.000
_cell.length_b   1.000
_cell.length_c   1.000
_cell.angle_alpha   90.00
_cell.angle_beta   90.00
_cell.angle_gamma   90.00
#
_symmetry.space_group_name_H-M   'P 1'
#
loop_
_entity.id
_entity.type
_entity.pdbx_description
1 polymer ?
#
loop_
_entity_poly.entity_id
_entity_poly.type
_entity_poly.pdbx_seq_one_letter_code
_entity_poly.pdbx_strand_id
1 'polypeptide(L)'
;MLTDYLHLLRYWKKKYAPETENDPLDDRFVEACQMKCPIEHLCDVFIFGSTVQRTAAVRELWGSGRIKRLKEYVERKRREEMELGKQRKCRNDLAI
;
A
#
# COMPACT_ATOMS: atom_id res chain seq x y z
N MET A 1 -8.62 -6.60 -1.08
CA MET A 1 -7.43 -6.60 -1.96
C MET A 1 -6.98 -5.17 -2.31
N LEU A 2 -7.73 -4.42 -3.12
CA LEU A 2 -7.39 -3.00 -3.41
C LEU A 2 -7.52 -2.11 -2.17
N THR A 3 -8.58 -2.33 -1.38
CA THR A 3 -8.78 -1.68 -0.09
C THR A 3 -7.66 -1.99 0.90
N ASP A 4 -7.19 -3.24 0.96
CA ASP A 4 -6.05 -3.63 1.82
C ASP A 4 -4.78 -2.87 1.48
N TYR A 5 -4.51 -2.70 0.19
CA TYR A 5 -3.38 -1.89 -0.27
C TYR A 5 -3.60 -0.41 0.05
N LEU A 6 -4.80 0.13 -0.15
CA LEU A 6 -5.13 1.51 0.21
C LEU A 6 -4.92 1.78 1.71
N HIS A 7 -5.33 0.85 2.58
CA HIS A 7 -5.08 0.95 4.02
C HIS A 7 -3.59 0.96 4.33
N LEU A 8 -2.80 0.10 3.67
CA LEU A 8 -1.34 0.08 3.81
C LEU A 8 -0.70 1.41 3.39
N LEU A 9 -1.11 1.97 2.25
CA LEU A 9 -0.61 3.26 1.77
C LEU A 9 -0.98 4.41 2.71
N ARG A 10 -2.21 4.43 3.23
CA ARG A 10 -2.63 5.43 4.23
C ARG A 10 -1.80 5.35 5.51
N TYR A 11 -1.51 4.13 5.96
CA TYR A 11 -0.64 3.90 7.10
C TYR A 11 0.79 4.41 6.83
N TRP A 12 1.38 4.04 5.70
CA TRP A 12 2.73 4.46 5.32
C TRP A 12 2.86 5.96 5.16
N LYS A 13 1.88 6.60 4.50
CA LYS A 13 1.86 8.06 4.34
C LYS A 13 1.90 8.79 5.67
N LYS A 14 1.26 8.25 6.71
CA LYS A 14 1.24 8.86 8.04
C LYS A 14 2.51 8.54 8.83
N LYS A 15 2.95 7.28 8.82
CA LYS A 15 4.03 6.79 9.69
C LYS A 15 5.43 7.17 9.19
N TYR A 16 5.62 7.19 7.88
CA TYR A 16 6.92 7.41 7.25
C TYR A 16 7.03 8.80 6.62
N ALA A 17 6.14 9.74 7.00
CA ALA A 17 6.25 11.12 6.58
C ALA A 17 7.58 11.71 7.09
N PRO A 18 8.29 12.48 6.25
CA PRO A 18 9.47 13.21 6.71
C PRO A 18 9.05 14.24 7.76
N GLU A 19 9.92 14.49 8.76
CA GLU A 19 9.68 15.51 9.77
C GLU A 19 9.96 16.92 9.20
N THR A 20 10.95 17.02 8.30
CA THR A 20 11.34 18.25 7.62
C THR A 20 11.46 18.05 6.12
N GLU A 21 11.36 19.13 5.35
CA GLU A 21 11.40 19.08 3.87
C GLU A 21 12.74 18.60 3.29
N ASN A 22 13.83 18.65 4.08
CA ASN A 22 15.16 18.23 3.67
C ASN A 22 15.49 16.78 4.06
N ASP A 23 14.61 16.11 4.81
CA ASP A 23 14.86 14.72 5.22
C ASP A 23 14.76 13.78 4.02
N PRO A 24 15.62 12.74 3.95
CA PRO A 24 15.50 11.73 2.92
C PRO A 24 14.14 11.03 3.03
N LEU A 25 13.45 10.92 1.90
CA LEU A 25 12.12 10.31 1.85
C LEU A 25 12.22 8.78 1.96
N ASP A 26 11.44 8.19 2.87
CA ASP A 26 11.29 6.74 2.93
C ASP A 26 10.55 6.25 1.67
N ASP A 27 11.06 5.20 1.05
CA ASP A 27 10.47 4.60 -0.16
C ASP A 27 8.98 4.30 0.01
N ARG A 28 8.55 3.87 1.22
CA ARG A 28 7.13 3.58 1.52
C ARG A 28 6.29 4.85 1.52
N PHE A 29 6.86 5.97 1.94
CA PHE A 29 6.18 7.26 1.89
C PHE A 29 6.04 7.73 0.44
N VAL A 30 7.10 7.61 -0.36
CA VAL A 30 7.07 7.95 -1.79
C VAL A 30 6.02 7.11 -2.52
N GLU A 31 6.02 5.80 -2.30
CA GLU A 31 5.04 4.87 -2.86
C GLU A 31 3.62 5.23 -2.43
N ALA A 32 3.40 5.55 -1.14
CA ALA A 32 2.10 5.99 -0.63
C ALA A 32 1.61 7.28 -1.29
N CYS A 33 2.49 8.25 -1.53
CA CYS A 33 2.16 9.48 -2.21
C CYS A 33 1.77 9.24 -3.68
N GLN A 34 2.51 8.38 -4.38
CA GLN A 34 2.26 8.09 -5.80
C GLN A 34 1.03 7.21 -6.01
N MET A 35 0.84 6.18 -5.17
CA MET A 35 -0.14 5.12 -5.43
C MET A 35 -1.49 5.34 -4.75
N LYS A 36 -1.60 6.21 -3.73
CA LYS A 36 -2.87 6.43 -3.02
C LYS A 36 -3.97 6.93 -3.95
N CYS A 37 -3.71 7.98 -4.72
CA CYS A 37 -4.70 8.59 -5.61
C CYS A 37 -5.17 7.61 -6.72
N PRO A 38 -4.27 6.92 -7.45
CA PRO A 38 -4.69 5.90 -8.42
C PRO A 38 -5.56 4.78 -7.83
N ILE A 39 -5.24 4.30 -6.62
CA ILE A 39 -6.00 3.23 -5.97
C ILE A 39 -7.35 3.73 -5.45
N GLU A 40 -7.42 4.96 -4.93
CA GLU A 40 -8.69 5.59 -4.55
C GLU A 40 -9.62 5.75 -5.76
N HIS A 41 -9.09 6.24 -6.88
CA HIS A 41 -9.87 6.33 -8.12
C HIS A 41 -10.40 4.96 -8.57
N LEU A 42 -9.57 3.91 -8.51
CA LEU A 42 -10.04 2.55 -8.82
C LEU A 42 -11.15 2.10 -7.87
N CYS A 43 -11.02 2.35 -6.57
CA CYS A 43 -12.08 2.06 -5.60
C CYS A 43 -13.38 2.82 -5.93
N ASP A 44 -13.28 4.10 -6.29
CA ASP A 44 -14.46 4.90 -6.67
C ASP A 44 -15.13 4.36 -7.93
N VAL A 45 -14.35 3.94 -8.94
CA VAL A 45 -14.88 3.26 -10.13
C VAL A 45 -15.61 1.97 -9.75
N PHE A 46 -15.07 1.19 -8.82
CA PHE A 46 -15.71 -0.06 -8.39
C PHE A 46 -17.00 0.15 -7.57
N ILE A 47 -17.07 1.21 -6.77
CA ILE A 47 -18.23 1.49 -5.91
C ILE A 47 -19.31 2.26 -6.70
N PHE A 48 -18.92 3.32 -7.39
CA PHE A 48 -19.85 4.29 -8.00
C PHE A 48 -19.86 4.25 -9.53
N GLY A 49 -18.86 3.63 -10.17
CA GLY A 49 -18.75 3.61 -11.62
C GLY A 49 -19.88 2.81 -12.28
N SER A 50 -20.19 3.16 -13.52
CA SER A 50 -21.17 2.44 -14.33
C SER A 50 -20.73 1.00 -14.61
N THR A 51 -21.65 0.14 -15.04
CA THR A 51 -21.32 -1.24 -15.42
C THR A 51 -20.23 -1.30 -16.49
N VAL A 52 -20.23 -0.36 -17.44
CA VAL A 52 -19.20 -0.26 -18.49
C VAL A 52 -17.83 0.08 -17.88
N GLN A 53 -17.77 1.09 -17.02
CA GLN A 53 -16.52 1.50 -16.36
C GLN A 53 -15.95 0.39 -15.48
N ARG A 54 -16.80 -0.26 -14.65
CA ARG A 54 -16.37 -1.40 -13.81
C ARG A 54 -15.85 -2.55 -14.66
N THR A 55 -16.55 -2.90 -15.74
CA THR A 55 -16.14 -4.00 -16.61
C THR A 55 -14.81 -3.71 -17.31
N ALA A 56 -14.62 -2.47 -17.77
CA ALA A 56 -13.35 -2.03 -18.36
C ALA A 56 -12.20 -2.13 -17.33
N ALA A 57 -12.41 -1.62 -16.12
CA ALA A 57 -11.42 -1.69 -15.04
C ALA A 57 -11.07 -3.15 -14.65
N VAL A 58 -12.07 -4.04 -14.52
CA VAL A 58 -11.81 -5.47 -14.26
C VAL A 58 -10.98 -6.09 -15.39
N ARG A 59 -11.34 -5.84 -16.65
CA ARG A 59 -10.63 -6.40 -17.81
C ARG A 59 -9.18 -5.93 -17.85
N GLU A 60 -8.93 -4.63 -17.66
CA GLU A 60 -7.58 -4.07 -17.63
C GLU A 60 -6.75 -4.69 -16.49
N LEU A 61 -7.32 -4.72 -15.28
CA LEU A 61 -6.63 -5.21 -14.09
C LEU A 61 -6.35 -6.71 -14.12
N TRP A 62 -7.28 -7.50 -14.67
CA TRP A 62 -7.10 -8.94 -14.85
C TRP A 62 -6.11 -9.23 -15.98
N GLY A 63 -6.28 -8.60 -17.14
CA GLY A 63 -5.43 -8.82 -18.31
C GLY A 63 -3.97 -8.41 -18.08
N SER A 64 -3.74 -7.37 -17.28
CA SER A 64 -2.39 -6.95 -16.90
C SER A 64 -1.76 -7.79 -15.77
N GLY A 65 -2.53 -8.68 -15.14
CA GLY A 65 -2.11 -9.45 -13.96
C GLY A 65 -1.83 -8.60 -12.71
N ARG A 66 -2.19 -7.31 -12.72
CA ARG A 66 -1.89 -6.35 -11.66
C ARG A 66 -2.49 -6.76 -10.32
N ILE A 67 -3.71 -7.32 -10.32
CA ILE A 67 -4.38 -7.75 -9.08
C ILE A 67 -3.58 -8.85 -8.37
N LYS A 68 -3.10 -9.86 -9.11
CA LYS A 68 -2.33 -10.97 -8.53
C LYS A 68 -1.02 -10.47 -7.91
N ARG A 69 -0.25 -9.69 -8.67
CA ARG A 69 1.01 -9.10 -8.19
C ARG A 69 0.80 -8.22 -6.97
N LEU A 70 -0.26 -7.40 -6.97
CA LEU A 70 -0.56 -6.53 -5.86
C LEU A 70 -0.95 -7.31 -4.59
N LYS A 71 -1.66 -8.43 -4.74
CA LYS A 71 -1.96 -9.32 -3.61
C LYS A 71 -0.71 -9.89 -2.98
N GLU A 72 0.17 -10.45 -3.80
CA GLU A 72 1.44 -11.01 -3.33
C GLU A 72 2.33 -9.93 -2.69
N TYR A 73 2.33 -8.71 -3.26
CA TYR A 73 3.05 -7.57 -2.72
C TYR A 73 2.57 -7.15 -1.33
N VAL A 74 1.26 -6.97 -1.15
CA VAL A 74 0.67 -6.57 0.14
C VAL A 74 0.97 -7.60 1.22
N GLU A 75 0.79 -8.89 0.91
CA GLU A 75 1.08 -9.97 1.87
C GLU A 75 2.56 -10.02 2.26
N ARG A 76 3.46 -9.87 1.27
CA ARG A 76 4.90 -9.78 1.54
C ARG A 76 5.23 -8.59 2.42
N LYS A 77 4.70 -7.40 2.11
CA LYS A 77 4.96 -6.18 2.88
C LYS A 77 4.42 -6.25 4.30
N ARG A 78 3.25 -6.86 4.52
CA ARG A 78 2.73 -7.12 5.86
C ARG A 78 3.65 -8.04 6.66
N ARG A 79 4.19 -9.09 6.04
CA ARG A 79 5.18 -9.97 6.69
C ARG A 79 6.47 -9.22 7.03
N GLU A 80 7.02 -8.47 6.09
CA GLU A 80 8.23 -7.65 6.31
C GLU A 80 8.04 -6.68 7.49
N GLU A 81 6.92 -5.97 7.59
CA GLU A 81 6.62 -5.08 8.73
C GLU A 81 6.49 -5.84 10.06
N MET A 82 5.87 -7.04 10.07
CA MET A 82 5.77 -7.86 11.27
C MET A 82 7.14 -8.34 11.76
N GLU A 83 8.00 -8.80 10.87
CA GLU A 83 9.35 -9.26 11.22
C GLU A 83 10.23 -8.10 11.71
N LEU A 84 10.17 -6.93 11.07
CA LEU A 84 10.85 -5.72 11.57
C LEU A 84 10.33 -5.31 12.96
N GLY A 85 9.02 -5.45 13.21
CA GLY A 85 8.42 -5.21 14.52
C GLY A 85 8.94 -6.17 15.59
N LYS A 86 9.05 -7.46 15.27
CA LYS A 86 9.60 -8.48 16.17
C LYS A 86 11.08 -8.25 16.48
N GLN A 87 11.89 -7.91 15.46
CA GLN A 87 13.31 -7.61 15.66
C GLN A 87 13.52 -6.38 16.54
N ARG A 88 12.70 -5.33 16.36
CA ARG A 88 12.72 -4.15 17.24
C ARG A 88 12.38 -4.52 18.69
N LYS A 89 11.37 -5.37 18.89
CA LYS A 89 10.97 -5.83 20.22
C LYS A 89 12.07 -6.67 20.88
N CYS A 90 12.58 -7.68 20.18
CA CYS A 90 13.64 -8.56 20.70
C CYS A 90 14.93 -7.79 21.04
N ARG A 91 15.31 -6.80 20.21
CA ARG A 91 16.43 -5.91 20.52
C ARG A 91 16.19 -5.04 21.75
N ASN A 92 14.97 -4.52 21.93
CA ASN A 92 14.63 -3.73 23.12
C ASN A 92 14.59 -4.61 24.37
N ASP A 93 14.13 -5.86 24.26
CA ASP A 93 14.09 -6.82 25.37
C ASP A 93 15.50 -7.30 25.78
N LEU A 94 16.48 -7.32 24.86
CA LEU A 94 17.89 -7.60 25.15
C LEU A 94 18.67 -6.40 25.71
N ALA A 95 18.11 -5.20 25.66
CA ALA A 95 18.75 -3.96 26.13
C ALA A 95 18.32 -3.57 27.56
N ILE A 96 17.64 -4.47 28.28
CA ILE A 96 17.17 -4.33 29.67
C ILE A 96 17.95 -5.30 30.57
#